data_AF-A0A2N7R6A7-F1
#
_entry.id   AF-A0A2N7R6A7-F1
#
_cell.length_a   1.000
_cell.length_b   1.000
_cell.length_c   1.000
_cell.angle_alpha   90.00
_cell.angle_beta   90.00
_cell.angle_gamma   90.00
#
_symmetry.space_group_name_H-M   'P 1'
#
loop_
_entity.id
_entity.type
_entity.pdbx_description
1 polymer ?
#
loop_
_entity_poly.entity_id
_entity_poly.type
_entity_poly.pdbx_seq_one_letter_code
_entity_poly.pdbx_strand_id
1 'polypeptide(L)'
;MGAPIIIGNSYDLWVSNSMKDTFCEVLTAVATLEGHNVKAIYEEAPGVAGTYGVSGVGIVLDEFYLYLGGFSGVRRLLDVCRVRLDEVRESCGLSPVAAERMAHLLAWAAYHMDGHPIPVGGSFYEDWPPDAAETR
;
A
#
# COMPACT_ATOMS: atom_id res chain seq x y z
N MET A 1 -3.88 -4.53 17.68
CA MET A 1 -5.02 -3.88 17.00
C MET A 1 -4.57 -3.52 15.59
N GLY A 2 -5.43 -3.67 14.60
CA GLY A 2 -5.08 -3.45 13.18
C GLY A 2 -6.03 -2.48 12.52
N ALA A 3 -5.78 -2.19 11.25
CA ALA A 3 -6.61 -1.32 10.42
C ALA A 3 -6.51 -1.74 8.94
N PRO A 4 -7.56 -1.46 8.14
CA PRO A 4 -7.59 -1.87 6.74
C PRO A 4 -6.85 -0.89 5.83
N ILE A 5 -6.30 -1.42 4.73
CA ILE A 5 -6.06 -0.63 3.51
C ILE A 5 -7.34 -0.77 2.69
N ILE A 6 -8.04 0.35 2.51
CA ILE A 6 -9.36 0.38 1.88
C ILE A 6 -9.19 0.63 0.39
N ILE A 7 -9.74 -0.25 -0.44
CA ILE A 7 -9.67 -0.18 -1.90
C ILE A 7 -11.10 -0.21 -2.43
N GLY A 8 -11.56 0.88 -3.06
CA GLY A 8 -12.99 1.08 -3.32
C GLY A 8 -13.81 1.01 -2.02
N ASN A 9 -14.75 0.05 -1.96
CA ASN A 9 -15.59 -0.20 -0.76
C ASN A 9 -15.16 -1.45 0.03
N SER A 10 -13.97 -1.99 -0.24
CA SER A 10 -13.46 -3.21 0.40
C SER A 10 -12.60 -2.90 1.61
N TYR A 11 -12.77 -3.71 2.67
CA TYR A 11 -12.01 -3.63 3.93
C TYR A 11 -11.18 -4.89 4.19
N ASP A 12 -11.06 -5.76 3.18
CA ASP A 12 -10.56 -7.13 3.36
C ASP A 12 -9.05 -7.18 3.62
N LEU A 13 -8.29 -6.16 3.19
CA LEU A 13 -6.85 -6.07 3.41
C LEU A 13 -6.54 -5.48 4.80
N TRP A 14 -6.80 -6.28 5.84
CA TRP A 14 -6.62 -5.89 7.24
C TRP A 14 -5.21 -6.18 7.76
N VAL A 15 -4.46 -5.14 8.14
CA VAL A 15 -3.06 -5.25 8.57
C VAL A 15 -2.84 -4.63 9.95
N SER A 16 -1.62 -4.70 10.48
CA SER A 16 -1.29 -3.97 11.71
C SER A 16 -1.28 -2.47 11.43
N ASN A 17 -1.57 -1.64 12.44
CA ASN A 17 -1.52 -0.18 12.26
C ASN A 17 -0.14 0.29 11.76
N SER A 18 0.94 -0.27 12.31
CA SER A 18 2.30 0.05 11.86
C SER A 18 2.51 -0.27 10.38
N MET A 19 2.01 -1.42 9.91
CA MET A 19 2.17 -1.80 8.51
C MET A 19 1.31 -0.93 7.59
N LYS A 20 0.10 -0.57 8.01
CA LYS A 20 -0.76 0.38 7.29
C LYS A 20 -0.04 1.73 7.13
N ASP A 21 0.52 2.28 8.21
CA ASP A 21 1.20 3.57 8.16
C ASP A 21 2.46 3.48 7.27
N THR A 22 3.29 2.45 7.46
CA THR A 22 4.48 2.25 6.60
C THR A 22 4.12 1.97 5.13
N PHE A 23 2.96 1.36 4.84
CA PHE A 23 2.48 1.20 3.47
C PHE A 23 2.26 2.56 2.81
N CYS A 24 1.67 3.51 3.55
CA CYS A 24 1.51 4.89 3.09
C CYS A 24 2.85 5.61 2.92
N GLU A 25 3.81 5.40 3.85
CA GLU A 25 5.16 5.98 3.72
C GLU A 25 5.89 5.45 2.49
N VAL A 26 5.78 4.15 2.18
CA VAL A 26 6.39 3.54 0.99
C VAL A 26 5.78 4.12 -0.28
N LEU A 27 4.45 4.19 -0.37
CA LEU A 27 3.78 4.78 -1.54
C LEU A 27 4.26 6.21 -1.78
N THR A 28 4.33 7.03 -0.74
CA THR A 28 4.69 8.44 -0.88
C THR A 28 6.19 8.65 -1.12
N ALA A 29 7.06 7.84 -0.50
CA ALA A 29 8.49 7.87 -0.79
C ALA A 29 8.77 7.51 -2.27
N VAL A 30 8.20 6.42 -2.76
CA VAL A 30 8.40 5.98 -4.16
C VAL A 30 7.77 6.97 -5.13
N ALA A 31 6.57 7.48 -4.87
CA ALA A 31 5.95 8.49 -5.72
C ALA A 31 6.77 9.78 -5.80
N THR A 32 7.43 10.17 -4.70
CA THR A 32 8.36 11.31 -4.69
C THR A 32 9.56 11.05 -5.60
N LEU A 33 10.11 9.82 -5.57
CA LEU A 33 11.21 9.41 -6.48
C LEU A 33 10.77 9.39 -7.96
N GLU A 34 9.49 9.14 -8.24
CA GLU A 34 8.89 9.23 -9.58
C GLU A 34 8.52 10.68 -9.97
N GLY A 35 8.78 11.66 -9.11
CA GLY A 35 8.57 13.10 -9.37
C GLY A 35 7.16 13.60 -9.08
N HIS A 36 6.32 12.84 -8.37
CA HIS A 36 4.99 13.26 -7.96
C HIS A 36 5.04 14.12 -6.68
N ASN A 37 4.24 15.20 -6.63
CA ASN A 37 4.08 16.02 -5.42
C ASN A 37 3.08 15.38 -4.45
N VAL A 38 3.50 14.30 -3.79
CA VAL A 38 2.64 13.52 -2.88
C VAL A 38 2.58 14.06 -1.46
N LYS A 39 3.34 15.11 -1.11
CA LYS A 39 3.22 15.75 0.20
C LYS A 39 1.81 16.33 0.42
N ALA A 40 1.17 16.80 -0.65
CA ALA A 40 -0.22 17.25 -0.63
C ALA A 40 -1.19 16.14 -0.17
N ILE A 41 -0.86 14.85 -0.34
CA ILE A 41 -1.73 13.74 0.10
C ILE A 41 -1.90 13.74 1.63
N TYR A 42 -0.82 13.99 2.36
CA TYR A 42 -0.86 14.02 3.83
C TYR A 42 -1.51 15.29 4.40
N GLU A 43 -1.65 16.34 3.60
CA GLU A 43 -2.19 17.64 4.03
C GLU A 43 -3.65 17.84 3.57
N GLU A 44 -3.99 17.34 2.38
CA GLU A 44 -5.22 17.70 1.66
C GLU A 44 -6.16 16.51 1.42
N ALA A 45 -5.70 15.25 1.50
CA ALA A 45 -6.54 14.07 1.31
C ALA A 45 -7.10 13.57 2.65
N PRO A 46 -8.39 13.79 2.99
CA PRO A 46 -8.93 13.51 4.33
C PRO A 46 -8.80 12.04 4.74
N GLY A 47 -8.93 11.11 3.78
CA GLY A 47 -8.80 9.67 4.01
C GLY A 47 -7.36 9.19 4.27
N VAL A 48 -6.36 10.06 4.11
CA VAL A 48 -4.94 9.80 4.44
C VAL A 48 -4.48 10.71 5.58
N ALA A 49 -4.68 12.02 5.46
CA ALA A 49 -4.33 13.03 6.46
C ALA A 49 -4.99 12.79 7.82
N GLY A 50 -6.25 12.33 7.83
CA GLY A 50 -7.01 12.07 9.06
C GLY A 50 -6.83 10.66 9.63
N THR A 51 -6.11 9.78 8.94
CA THR A 51 -6.07 8.33 9.25
C THR A 51 -4.66 7.82 9.48
N TYR A 52 -3.65 8.46 8.89
CA TYR A 52 -2.24 8.16 9.12
C TYR A 52 -1.86 8.34 10.61
N GLY A 53 -1.23 7.32 11.20
CA GLY A 53 -0.87 7.32 12.62
C GLY A 53 -2.06 7.12 13.58
N VAL A 54 -3.29 6.98 13.07
CA VAL A 54 -4.49 6.74 13.89
C VAL A 54 -4.79 5.24 13.96
N SER A 55 -4.79 4.70 15.18
CA SER A 55 -5.05 3.29 15.43
C SER A 55 -6.49 2.90 15.11
N GLY A 56 -6.68 1.81 14.37
CA GLY A 56 -8.00 1.25 14.05
C GLY A 56 -8.73 1.97 12.92
N VAL A 57 -8.10 3.00 12.33
CA VAL A 57 -8.65 3.75 11.20
C VAL A 57 -7.87 3.40 9.94
N GLY A 58 -8.58 2.92 8.93
CA GLY A 58 -7.99 2.51 7.66
C GLY A 58 -7.56 3.68 6.78
N ILE A 59 -6.63 3.42 5.87
CA ILE A 59 -6.21 4.37 4.83
C ILE A 59 -6.98 4.05 3.55
N VAL A 60 -7.63 5.07 2.99
CA VAL A 60 -8.36 4.96 1.72
C VAL A 60 -7.39 5.15 0.56
N LEU A 61 -7.12 4.09 -0.18
CA LEU A 61 -6.17 4.10 -1.30
C LEU A 61 -6.67 4.97 -2.47
N ASP A 62 -7.98 5.08 -2.62
CA ASP A 62 -8.62 5.90 -3.66
C ASP A 62 -8.28 7.40 -3.55
N GLU A 63 -7.91 7.88 -2.37
CA GLU A 63 -7.48 9.27 -2.16
C GLU A 63 -6.24 9.62 -2.98
N PHE A 64 -5.41 8.62 -3.30
CA PHE A 64 -4.22 8.81 -4.12
C PHE A 64 -4.55 9.04 -5.60
N TYR A 65 -5.77 8.75 -6.06
CA TYR A 65 -6.18 8.91 -7.47
C TYR A 65 -6.02 10.36 -7.95
N LEU A 66 -6.31 11.34 -7.10
CA LEU A 66 -6.21 12.75 -7.46
C LEU A 66 -4.77 13.19 -7.77
N TYR A 67 -3.78 12.50 -7.19
CA TYR A 67 -2.37 12.90 -7.24
C TYR A 67 -1.54 12.07 -8.20
N LEU A 68 -2.01 10.86 -8.51
CA LEU A 68 -1.26 9.88 -9.30
C LEU A 68 -1.88 9.61 -10.68
N GLY A 69 -2.94 10.32 -11.07
CA GLY A 69 -3.56 10.19 -12.39
C GLY A 69 -4.62 9.09 -12.46
N GLY A 70 -5.40 8.95 -11.38
CA GLY A 70 -6.52 8.02 -11.29
C GLY A 70 -6.12 6.61 -10.85
N PHE A 71 -7.08 5.69 -10.99
CA PHE A 71 -6.93 4.27 -10.66
C PHE A 71 -5.68 3.65 -11.29
N SER A 72 -5.49 3.85 -12.60
CA SER A 72 -4.34 3.28 -13.34
C SER A 72 -3.00 3.79 -12.83
N GLY A 73 -2.96 5.03 -12.35
CA GLY A 73 -1.78 5.65 -11.78
C GLY A 73 -1.36 5.03 -10.44
N VAL A 74 -2.31 4.88 -9.52
CA VAL A 74 -2.08 4.20 -8.23
C VAL A 74 -1.71 2.73 -8.45
N ARG A 75 -2.42 2.05 -9.35
CA ARG A 75 -2.13 0.65 -9.67
C ARG A 75 -0.72 0.46 -10.21
N ARG A 76 -0.27 1.34 -11.12
CA ARG A 76 1.11 1.36 -11.61
C ARG A 76 2.10 1.65 -10.49
N LEU A 77 1.80 2.61 -9.60
CA LEU A 77 2.68 2.94 -8.49
C LEU A 77 2.91 1.73 -7.57
N LEU A 78 1.91 0.87 -7.34
CA LEU A 78 2.10 -0.35 -6.55
C LEU A 78 3.15 -1.29 -7.18
N ASP A 79 3.17 -1.45 -8.50
CA ASP A 79 4.20 -2.23 -9.18
C ASP A 79 5.58 -1.58 -9.06
N VAL A 80 5.65 -0.25 -9.24
CA VAL A 80 6.90 0.50 -9.08
C VAL A 80 7.41 0.38 -7.64
N CYS A 81 6.52 0.45 -6.64
CA CYS A 81 6.88 0.26 -5.24
C CYS A 81 7.50 -1.11 -4.99
N ARG A 82 6.98 -2.17 -5.60
CA ARG A 82 7.57 -3.52 -5.47
C ARG A 82 8.99 -3.59 -6.04
N VAL A 83 9.23 -2.93 -7.18
CA VAL A 83 10.54 -2.90 -7.84
C VAL A 83 11.55 -2.04 -7.06
N ARG A 84 11.10 -0.89 -6.56
CA ARG A 84 11.94 0.12 -5.90
C ARG A 84 11.93 0.05 -4.38
N LEU A 85 11.34 -1.00 -3.79
CA LEU A 85 11.16 -1.12 -2.34
C LEU A 85 12.51 -1.02 -1.60
N ASP A 86 13.55 -1.65 -2.14
CA ASP A 86 14.88 -1.61 -1.55
C ASP A 86 15.50 -0.21 -1.52
N GLU A 87 15.13 0.69 -2.43
CA GLU A 87 15.62 2.06 -2.46
C GLU A 87 15.03 2.90 -1.31
N VAL A 88 13.81 2.59 -0.87
CA VAL A 88 13.08 3.37 0.14
C VAL A 88 12.99 2.69 1.50
N ARG A 89 13.38 1.40 1.60
CA ARG A 89 13.17 0.60 2.82
C ARG A 89 13.78 1.25 4.07
N GLU A 90 14.99 1.82 3.94
CA GLU A 90 15.71 2.40 5.08
C GLU A 90 15.03 3.69 5.55
N SER A 91 14.64 4.55 4.61
CA SER A 91 13.91 5.78 4.93
C SER A 91 12.51 5.52 5.51
N CYS A 92 11.89 4.39 5.15
CA CYS A 92 10.60 3.95 5.68
C CYS A 92 10.73 3.07 6.94
N GLY A 93 11.92 2.95 7.52
CA GLY A 93 12.14 2.17 8.76
C GLY A 93 11.88 0.67 8.64
N LEU A 94 11.91 0.11 7.42
CA LEU A 94 11.67 -1.31 7.17
C LEU A 94 12.95 -2.13 7.42
N SER A 95 12.86 -3.07 8.35
CA SER A 95 13.83 -4.17 8.43
C SER A 95 13.71 -5.08 7.21
N PRO A 96 14.70 -5.95 6.90
CA PRO A 96 14.60 -6.88 5.78
C PRO A 96 13.33 -7.75 5.80
N VAL A 97 12.95 -8.25 6.98
CA VAL A 97 11.73 -9.05 7.16
C VAL A 97 10.48 -8.19 6.94
N ALA A 98 10.48 -6.94 7.42
CA ALA A 98 9.36 -6.04 7.21
C ALA A 98 9.23 -5.63 5.74
N ALA A 99 10.34 -5.48 5.01
CA ALA A 99 10.35 -5.19 3.59
C ALA A 99 9.77 -6.36 2.78
N GLU A 100 10.11 -7.61 3.10
CA GLU A 100 9.49 -8.79 2.46
C GLU A 100 7.97 -8.80 2.66
N ARG A 101 7.51 -8.58 3.89
CA ARG A 101 6.08 -8.48 4.21
C ARG A 101 5.39 -7.32 3.49
N MET A 102 6.08 -6.18 3.36
CA MET A 102 5.59 -5.04 2.60
C MET A 102 5.46 -5.37 1.11
N ALA A 103 6.41 -6.12 0.54
CA ALA A 103 6.33 -6.57 -0.85
C ALA A 103 5.10 -7.46 -1.09
N HIS A 104 4.79 -8.37 -0.16
CA HIS A 104 3.56 -9.18 -0.24
C HIS A 104 2.32 -8.29 -0.16
N LEU A 105 2.30 -7.32 0.76
CA LEU A 105 1.17 -6.42 0.94
C LEU A 105 0.90 -5.55 -0.29
N LEU A 106 1.96 -5.00 -0.91
CA LEU A 106 1.88 -4.26 -2.17
C LEU A 106 1.32 -5.14 -3.30
N ALA A 107 1.74 -6.41 -3.37
CA ALA A 107 1.23 -7.36 -4.34
C ALA A 107 -0.26 -7.69 -4.10
N TRP A 108 -0.68 -7.88 -2.85
CA TRP A 108 -2.08 -8.11 -2.50
C TRP A 108 -2.97 -6.91 -2.81
N ALA A 109 -2.50 -5.69 -2.53
CA ALA A 109 -3.21 -4.47 -2.90
C ALA A 109 -3.39 -4.36 -4.42
N ALA A 110 -2.33 -4.63 -5.19
CA ALA A 110 -2.38 -4.63 -6.65
C ALA A 110 -3.35 -5.69 -7.20
N TYR A 111 -3.25 -6.93 -6.69
CA TYR A 111 -4.12 -8.05 -7.04
C TYR A 111 -5.60 -7.73 -6.78
N HIS A 112 -5.89 -7.10 -5.64
CA HIS A 112 -7.26 -6.71 -5.30
C HIS A 112 -7.78 -5.55 -6.16
N MET A 113 -6.94 -4.55 -6.45
CA MET A 113 -7.27 -3.49 -7.41
C MET A 113 -7.62 -4.08 -8.78
N ASP A 114 -6.92 -5.13 -9.22
CA ASP A 114 -7.19 -5.81 -10.50
C ASP A 114 -8.54 -6.56 -10.53
N GLY A 115 -9.33 -6.49 -9.45
CA GLY A 115 -10.69 -7.04 -9.36
C GLY A 115 -10.76 -8.42 -8.74
N HIS A 116 -9.63 -8.95 -8.26
CA HIS A 116 -9.60 -10.26 -7.65
C HIS A 116 -9.99 -10.22 -6.17
N PRO A 117 -10.76 -11.21 -5.68
CA PRO A 117 -11.15 -11.26 -4.28
C PRO A 117 -9.96 -11.62 -3.39
N ILE A 118 -9.94 -11.04 -2.19
CA ILE A 118 -9.01 -11.45 -1.14
C ILE A 118 -9.53 -12.75 -0.50
N PRO A 119 -8.73 -13.84 -0.48
CA PRO A 119 -9.16 -15.10 0.10
C PRO A 119 -9.28 -15.00 1.63
N VAL A 120 -10.32 -15.63 2.18
CA VAL A 120 -10.54 -15.68 3.62
C VAL A 120 -9.52 -16.62 4.27
N GLY A 121 -8.82 -16.13 5.31
CA GLY A 121 -7.96 -16.96 6.15
C GLY A 121 -6.51 -17.12 5.69
N GLY A 122 -6.07 -16.38 4.66
CA GLY A 122 -4.66 -16.28 4.26
C GLY A 122 -3.88 -15.24 5.06
N SER A 123 -2.55 -15.34 5.07
CA SER A 123 -1.65 -14.38 5.70
C SER A 123 -1.05 -13.44 4.66
N PHE A 124 -1.45 -12.17 4.65
CA PHE A 124 -0.92 -11.17 3.73
C PHE A 124 0.59 -10.93 3.86
N TYR A 125 1.19 -11.40 4.95
CA TYR A 125 2.61 -11.26 5.24
C TYR A 125 3.46 -12.44 4.83
N GLU A 126 2.84 -13.59 4.57
CA GLU A 126 3.54 -14.85 4.32
C GLU A 126 3.19 -15.40 2.93
N ASP A 127 1.93 -15.21 2.51
CA ASP A 127 1.42 -15.67 1.24
C ASP A 127 1.56 -14.60 0.14
N TRP A 128 1.90 -15.05 -1.06
CA TRP A 128 1.75 -14.24 -2.28
C TRP A 128 0.34 -14.39 -2.84
N PRO A 129 -0.22 -13.36 -3.52
CA PRO A 129 -1.45 -13.54 -4.28
C PRO A 129 -1.28 -14.62 -5.37
N PRO A 130 -2.36 -15.35 -5.71
CA PRO A 130 -2.32 -16.48 -6.64
C PRO A 130 -1.58 -16.19 -7.96
N ASP A 131 -1.79 -15.02 -8.53
CA ASP A 131 -1.23 -14.65 -9.84
C ASP A 131 0.19 -14.02 -9.75
N ALA A 132 0.69 -13.76 -8.53
CA ALA A 132 2.03 -13.21 -8.33
C ALA A 132 3.11 -14.30 -8.18
N ALA A 133 2.72 -15.57 -8.00
CA ALA A 133 3.64 -16.68 -7.81
C ALA A 133 4.33 -17.14 -9.13
N GLU A 134 3.81 -16.76 -10.30
CA GLU A 134 4.31 -17.25 -11.60
C GLU A 134 5.44 -16.40 -12.24
N THR A 135 5.81 -15.26 -11.66
CA THR A 135 6.92 -14.43 -12.17
C THR A 135 8.12 -14.44 -11.23
N ARG A 136 8.81 -15.60 -11.16
CA ARG A 136 10.21 -15.70 -10.72
C ARG A 136 11.06 -16.28 -11.84
#